data_AF-A0A9D9L859-F1
#
_entry.id   AF-A0A9D9L859-F1
#
_cell.length_a   1.000
_cell.length_b   1.000
_cell.length_c   1.000
_cell.angle_alpha   90.00
_cell.angle_beta   90.00
_cell.angle_gamma   90.00
#
_symmetry.space_group_name_H-M   'P 1'
#
loop_
_entity.id
_entity.type
_entity.pdbx_description
1 polymer ?
#
loop_
_entity_poly.entity_id
_entity_poly.type
_entity_poly.pdbx_seq_one_letter_code
_entity_poly.pdbx_strand_id
1 'polypeptide(L)' 'MENFGTADEEIERLFAIDNGEEVDTSVLRAPKPIVRETPKINRNDPCPCGSGKKYKKCCGR' A
#
# COMPACT_ATOMS: atom_id res chain seq x y z
N MET A 1 -28.63 1.56 -4.73
CA MET A 1 -28.16 2.00 -3.40
C MET A 1 -27.11 0.99 -2.99
N GLU A 2 -25.86 1.42 -3.05
CA GLU A 2 -24.69 0.58 -2.91
C GLU A 2 -24.55 0.12 -1.45
N ASN A 3 -24.64 -1.18 -1.22
CA ASN A 3 -24.30 -1.78 0.06
C ASN A 3 -22.77 -1.90 0.11
N PHE A 4 -22.11 -0.79 0.43
CA PHE A 4 -20.73 -0.82 0.92
C PHE A 4 -20.78 -1.45 2.31
N GLY A 5 -20.72 -2.79 2.36
CA GLY A 5 -20.46 -3.51 3.61
C GLY A 5 -19.14 -3.00 4.15
N THR A 6 -19.20 -2.11 5.14
CA THR A 6 -18.03 -1.57 5.79
C THR A 6 -17.30 -2.75 6.42
N ALA A 7 -15.99 -2.79 6.24
CA ALA A 7 -15.08 -3.84 6.71
C ALA A 7 -15.08 -4.04 8.24
N ASP A 8 -16.00 -3.40 8.94
CA ASP A 8 -16.17 -3.39 10.39
C ASP A 8 -17.21 -4.43 10.85
N GLU A 9 -18.18 -4.84 10.02
CA GLU A 9 -19.22 -5.81 10.44
C GLU A 9 -18.81 -7.29 10.31
N GLU A 10 -17.73 -7.60 9.57
CA GLU A 10 -17.22 -8.98 9.47
C GLU A 10 -16.34 -9.39 10.67
N ILE A 11 -15.85 -8.43 11.46
CA ILE A 11 -14.93 -8.67 12.58
C ILE A 11 -15.65 -9.29 13.79
N GLU A 12 -16.95 -9.03 13.99
CA GLU A 12 -17.67 -9.57 15.15
C GLU A 12 -18.02 -11.07 15.04
N ARG A 13 -17.88 -11.69 13.87
CA ARG A 13 -18.11 -13.14 13.70
C ARG A 13 -16.89 -14.01 13.97
N LEU A 14 -15.77 -13.43 14.42
CA LEU A 14 -14.49 -14.11 14.60
C LEU A 14 -14.11 -14.38 16.07
N PHE A 15 -15.07 -14.50 16.99
CA PHE A 15 -14.81 -14.94 18.36
C PHE A 15 -15.72 -16.11 18.78
N ALA A 16 -15.42 -17.28 18.21
CA ALA A 16 -15.88 -18.59 18.69
C ALA A 16 -14.76 -19.63 18.50
N ILE A 17 -13.63 -19.45 19.20
CA ILE A 17 -12.59 -20.48 19.31
C ILE A 17 -12.31 -20.68 20.80
N ASP A 18 -12.80 -21.80 21.33
CA ASP A 18 -12.36 -22.37 22.60
C ASP A 18 -10.86 -22.72 22.52
N ASN A 19 -10.20 -22.71 23.68
CA ASN A 19 -8.84 -23.22 23.94
C ASN A 19 -7.68 -22.22 24.01
N GLY A 20 -7.89 -21.01 24.53
CA GLY A 20 -6.92 -20.32 25.40
C GLY A 20 -5.48 -20.12 24.88
N GLU A 21 -5.24 -20.06 23.58
CA GLU A 21 -3.93 -19.72 23.01
C GLU A 21 -3.90 -18.23 22.68
N GLU A 22 -2.95 -17.50 23.28
CA GLU A 22 -2.76 -16.07 23.06
C GLU A 22 -2.25 -15.82 21.62
N VAL A 23 -3.15 -15.41 20.72
CA VAL A 23 -2.78 -15.10 19.34
C VAL A 23 -1.91 -13.83 19.31
N ASP A 24 -0.65 -13.98 18.89
CA ASP A 24 0.26 -12.85 18.66
C ASP A 24 -0.27 -11.95 17.53
N THR A 25 -1.00 -10.90 17.92
CA THR A 25 -1.59 -9.90 17.02
C THR A 25 -0.55 -9.06 16.27
N SER A 26 0.75 -9.26 16.53
CA SER A 26 1.83 -8.59 15.80
C SER A 26 1.79 -8.88 14.29
N VAL A 27 1.33 -10.07 13.90
CA VAL A 27 1.22 -10.51 12.50
C VAL A 27 0.13 -9.75 11.74
N LEU A 28 -0.91 -9.28 12.43
CA LEU A 28 -2.02 -8.52 11.82
C LEU A 28 -1.64 -7.06 11.51
N ARG A 29 -0.50 -6.57 12.00
CA ARG A 29 -0.05 -5.18 11.85
C ARG A 29 1.13 -4.99 10.89
N ALA A 30 1.47 -6.01 10.10
CA ALA A 30 2.49 -5.84 9.07
C ALA A 30 2.02 -4.81 8.03
N PRO A 31 2.75 -3.71 7.79
CA PRO A 31 2.38 -2.75 6.76
C PRO A 31 2.42 -3.44 5.40
N LYS A 32 1.36 -3.30 4.61
CA LYS A 32 1.33 -3.81 3.23
C LYS A 32 2.39 -3.09 2.39
N PRO A 33 3.09 -3.79 1.48
CA PRO A 33 4.05 -3.16 0.59
C PRO A 33 3.34 -2.12 -0.29
N ILE A 34 3.88 -0.90 -0.34
CA ILE A 34 3.35 0.18 -1.17
C ILE A 34 3.78 -0.06 -2.62
N VAL A 35 2.82 -0.34 -3.49
CA VAL A 35 3.04 -0.41 -4.94
C VAL A 35 2.94 0.98 -5.51
N ARG A 36 3.91 1.39 -6.34
CA ARG A 36 3.84 2.65 -7.07
C ARG A 36 2.83 2.52 -8.20
N GLU A 37 1.88 3.44 -8.29
CA GLU A 37 0.98 3.55 -9.45
C GLU A 37 1.73 3.96 -10.72
N THR A 38 2.80 4.73 -10.56
CA THR A 38 3.59 5.25 -11.67
C THR A 38 4.79 4.37 -11.99
N PRO A 39 5.14 4.24 -13.30
CA PRO A 39 6.31 3.47 -13.71
C PRO A 39 7.60 4.09 -13.16
N LYS A 40 8.58 3.22 -12.93
CA LYS A 40 9.91 3.64 -12.48
C LYS A 40 10.60 4.40 -13.61
N ILE A 41 10.75 5.71 -13.44
CA ILE A 41 11.49 6.57 -14.38
C ILE A 41 12.98 6.24 -14.37
N ASN A 42 13.61 6.09 -15.54
CA ASN A 42 15.06 5.92 -15.64
C ASN A 42 15.76 7.28 -15.45
N ARG A 43 16.94 7.26 -14.82
CA ARG A 43 17.77 8.46 -14.61
C ARG A 43 18.14 9.19 -15.91
N ASN A 44 18.25 8.47 -17.02
CA ASN A 44 18.63 9.05 -18.31
C ASN A 44 17.44 9.51 -19.16
N ASP A 45 16.20 9.17 -18.80
CA ASP A 45 15.00 9.51 -19.57
C ASP A 45 14.70 11.01 -19.53
N PRO A 46 13.90 11.54 -20.47
CA PRO A 46 13.37 12.90 -20.39
C PRO A 46 12.64 13.16 -19.07
N CYS A 47 12.81 14.35 -18.48
CA CYS A 47 12.09 14.74 -17.28
C CYS A 47 10.59 14.91 -17.55
N PRO A 48 9.69 14.30 -16.77
CA PRO A 48 8.24 14.45 -16.93
C PRO A 48 7.75 15.87 -16.60
N CYS A 49 8.63 16.70 -16.02
CA CYS A 49 8.40 18.12 -15.77
C CYS A 49 8.43 19.00 -17.03
N GLY A 50 8.69 18.44 -18.21
CA GLY A 50 8.69 19.21 -19.48
C GLY A 50 9.94 20.08 -19.71
N SER A 51 10.96 19.97 -18.87
CA SER A 51 12.17 20.82 -18.98
C SER A 51 13.10 20.49 -20.14
N GLY A 52 12.84 19.40 -20.87
CA GLY A 52 13.73 18.87 -21.92
C GLY A 52 15.04 18.28 -21.42
N LYS A 53 15.33 18.32 -20.11
CA LYS A 53 16.54 17.77 -19.50
C LYS A 53 16.34 16.30 -19.14
N LYS A 54 17.43 15.52 -19.11
CA LYS A 54 17.42 14.15 -18.53
C LYS A 54 17.01 14.20 -17.05
N TYR A 55 16.27 13.20 -16.56
CA TYR A 55 15.75 13.14 -15.19
C TYR A 55 16.84 13.39 -14.14
N LYS A 56 18.01 12.75 -14.27
CA LYS A 56 19.18 12.93 -13.38
C LYS A 56 19.78 14.34 -13.34
N LYS A 57 19.45 15.19 -14.31
CA LYS A 57 19.91 16.59 -14.39
C LYS A 57 18.78 17.59 -14.08
N CYS A 58 17.61 17.09 -13.67
CA CYS A 58 16.41 17.87 -13.38
C CYS A 58 15.80 17.42 -12.04
N CYS A 59 14.61 16.80 -12.04
CA CYS A 59 13.91 16.37 -10.82
C CYS A 59 14.57 15.20 -10.08
N GLY A 60 15.45 14.44 -10.75
CA GLY A 60 16.22 13.34 -10.17
C GLY A 60 17.66 13.69 -9.83
N ARG A 61 17.97 14.98 -9.67
CA ARG A 61 19.24 15.43 -9.07
C ARG A 61 19.36 14.95 -7.64
#